data_AF-A0A1H7X2L5-F1
#
_entry.id   AF-A0A1H7X2L5-F1
#
_cell.length_a   1.000
_cell.length_b   1.000
_cell.length_c   1.000
_cell.angle_alpha   90.00
_cell.angle_beta   90.00
_cell.angle_gamma   90.00
#
_symmetry.space_group_name_H-M   'P 1'
#
loop_
_entity.id
_entity.type
_entity.pdbx_description
1 polymer ?
#
loop_
_entity_poly.entity_id
_entity_poly.type
_entity_poly.pdbx_seq_one_letter_code
_entity_poly.pdbx_strand_id
1 'polypeptide(L)'
;ENPSLLQDELSLYRYFKTKFSNYIKDVIRHQESLKRKFNQLPYEEISDVGHCLAQASFLDLADYVAYQERLQAVEQQLGKEVKEKLDKVIRGERFEGKKAFLTQIEPFFADFNSNW
;
A
#
# COMPACT_ATOMS: atom_id res chain seq x y z
N GLU A 1 0.84 -27.03 29.26
CA GLU A 1 0.59 -27.78 28.01
C GLU A 1 0.22 -29.21 28.36
N ASN A 2 -0.61 -29.89 27.57
CA ASN A 2 -1.10 -31.26 27.84
C ASN A 2 -0.39 -32.26 26.91
N PRO A 3 0.82 -32.74 27.27
CA PRO A 3 1.66 -33.58 26.40
C PRO A 3 1.05 -34.95 26.05
N SER A 4 0.07 -35.43 26.82
CA SER A 4 -0.63 -36.71 26.56
C SER A 4 -1.61 -36.66 25.38
N LEU A 5 -1.98 -35.47 24.88
CA LEU A 5 -2.93 -35.32 23.78
C LEU A 5 -2.36 -35.70 22.41
N LEU A 6 -1.04 -35.86 22.29
CA LEU A 6 -0.37 -36.23 21.04
C LEU A 6 -0.31 -37.75 20.80
N GLN A 7 -0.69 -38.55 21.80
CA GLN A 7 -0.63 -40.02 21.73
C GLN A 7 -1.92 -40.66 21.22
N ASP A 8 -3.06 -39.96 21.29
CA ASP A 8 -4.36 -40.44 20.82
C ASP A 8 -5.01 -39.45 19.85
N GLU A 9 -5.16 -39.86 18.60
CA GLU A 9 -5.72 -39.04 17.52
C GLU A 9 -7.16 -38.56 17.81
N LEU A 10 -7.98 -39.36 18.47
CA LEU A 10 -9.35 -38.99 18.81
C LEU A 10 -9.39 -37.88 19.87
N SER A 11 -8.51 -37.97 20.88
CA SER A 11 -8.34 -36.94 21.90
C SER A 11 -7.76 -35.65 21.31
N LEU A 12 -6.80 -35.76 20.38
CA LEU A 12 -6.26 -34.61 19.64
C LEU A 12 -7.34 -33.89 18.83
N TYR A 13 -8.16 -34.64 18.09
CA TYR A 13 -9.24 -34.08 17.28
C TYR A 13 -10.28 -33.34 18.15
N ARG A 14 -10.69 -33.94 19.28
CA ARG A 14 -11.63 -33.30 20.22
C ARG A 14 -11.04 -32.02 20.81
N TYR A 15 -9.77 -32.05 21.19
CA TYR A 15 -9.07 -30.89 21.71
C TYR A 15 -8.94 -29.78 20.66
N PHE A 16 -8.50 -30.11 19.45
CA PHE A 16 -8.40 -29.19 18.32
C PHE A 16 -9.75 -28.55 18.00
N LYS A 17 -10.79 -29.37 17.82
CA LYS A 17 -12.15 -28.88 17.54
C LYS A 17 -12.60 -27.86 18.58
N THR A 18 -12.35 -28.15 19.86
CA THR A 18 -12.76 -27.28 20.97
C THR A 18 -11.95 -25.99 20.98
N LYS A 19 -10.62 -26.07 20.93
CA LYS A 19 -9.73 -24.90 20.95
C LYS A 19 -9.95 -24.00 19.73
N PHE A 20 -10.05 -24.58 18.54
CA PHE A 20 -10.29 -23.84 17.31
C PHE A 20 -11.67 -23.17 17.33
N SER A 21 -12.72 -23.89 17.73
CA SER A 21 -14.07 -23.30 17.83
C SER A 21 -14.12 -22.15 18.83
N ASN A 22 -13.41 -22.27 19.95
CA ASN A 22 -13.32 -21.19 20.94
C ASN A 22 -12.53 -19.99 20.41
N TYR A 23 -11.39 -20.24 19.76
CA TYR A 23 -10.61 -19.19 19.10
C TYR A 23 -11.45 -18.39 18.10
N ILE A 24 -12.18 -19.06 17.19
CA ILE A 24 -13.03 -18.37 16.20
C ILE A 24 -14.11 -17.54 16.90
N LYS A 25 -14.77 -18.08 17.93
CA LYS A 25 -15.77 -17.34 18.71
C LYS A 25 -15.16 -16.10 19.36
N ASP A 26 -13.95 -16.20 19.90
CA ASP A 26 -13.29 -15.07 20.56
C ASP A 26 -12.85 -14.00 19.55
N VAL A 27 -12.36 -14.39 18.37
CA VAL A 27 -12.08 -13.47 17.27
C VAL A 27 -13.34 -12.72 16.85
N ILE A 28 -14.46 -13.42 16.65
CA ILE A 28 -15.73 -12.79 16.28
C ILE A 28 -16.23 -11.85 17.39
N ARG A 29 -16.15 -12.25 18.67
CA ARG A 29 -16.51 -11.38 19.79
C ARG A 29 -15.64 -10.13 19.85
N HIS A 30 -14.35 -10.25 19.56
CA HIS A 30 -13.43 -9.12 19.51
C HIS A 30 -13.80 -8.16 18.38
N GLN A 31 -14.04 -8.67 17.17
CA GLN A 31 -14.48 -7.87 16.03
C GLN A 31 -15.81 -7.17 16.31
N GLU A 32 -16.79 -7.87 16.88
CA GLU A 32 -18.08 -7.28 17.26
C GLU A 32 -17.94 -6.24 18.36
N SER A 33 -17.02 -6.43 19.31
CA SER A 33 -16.70 -5.41 20.33
C SER A 33 -16.14 -4.14 19.70
N LEU A 34 -15.22 -4.26 18.74
CA LEU A 34 -14.71 -3.13 17.98
C LEU A 34 -15.82 -2.45 17.16
N LYS A 35 -16.64 -3.24 16.45
CA LYS A 35 -17.78 -2.73 15.67
C LYS A 35 -18.77 -1.97 16.55
N ARG A 36 -19.07 -2.44 17.76
CA ARG A 36 -19.94 -1.72 18.71
C ARG A 36 -19.35 -0.38 19.13
N LYS A 37 -18.04 -0.31 19.37
CA LYS A 37 -17.36 0.96 19.66
C LYS A 37 -17.51 1.92 18.47
N PHE A 38 -17.28 1.44 17.24
CA PHE A 38 -17.48 2.25 16.03
C PHE A 38 -18.93 2.69 15.86
N ASN A 39 -19.92 1.82 16.10
CA ASN A 39 -21.34 2.17 15.98
C ASN A 39 -21.82 3.17 17.04
N GLN A 40 -21.08 3.33 18.15
CA GLN A 40 -21.35 4.36 19.16
C GLN A 40 -20.73 5.70 18.82
N LEU A 41 -19.76 5.74 17.90
CA LEU A 41 -19.18 7.00 17.43
C LEU A 41 -20.23 7.74 16.59
N PRO A 42 -20.27 9.08 16.70
CA PRO A 42 -21.06 9.87 15.78
C PRO A 42 -20.57 9.63 14.35
N TYR A 43 -21.48 9.79 13.40
CA TYR A 43 -21.09 9.81 12.00
C TYR A 43 -20.19 11.01 11.75
N GLU A 44 -18.98 10.75 11.26
CA GLU A 44 -18.02 11.76 10.79
C GLU A 44 -17.87 11.59 9.29
N GLU A 45 -18.04 12.68 8.54
CA GLU A 45 -17.81 12.69 7.10
C GLU A 45 -16.32 12.51 6.82
N ILE A 46 -15.98 11.61 5.92
CA ILE A 46 -14.58 11.31 5.58
C ILE A 46 -13.89 12.56 5.00
N SER A 47 -14.64 13.45 4.32
CA SER A 47 -14.13 14.74 3.85
C SER A 47 -13.68 15.65 4.99
N ASP A 48 -14.38 15.61 6.12
CA ASP A 48 -14.11 16.48 7.27
C ASP A 48 -12.85 16.06 8.01
N VAL A 49 -12.50 14.76 7.99
CA VAL A 49 -11.27 14.22 8.59
C VAL A 49 -10.15 14.00 7.58
N GLY A 50 -10.43 14.17 6.28
CA GLY A 50 -9.47 13.94 5.20
C GLY A 50 -8.21 14.81 5.29
N HIS A 51 -8.34 16.02 5.84
CA HIS A 51 -7.19 16.91 6.08
C HIS A 51 -6.30 16.45 7.25
N CYS A 52 -6.84 15.69 8.21
CA CYS A 52 -6.08 15.11 9.33
C CYS A 52 -5.24 13.91 8.87
N LEU A 53 -5.66 13.25 7.79
CA LEU A 53 -4.82 12.33 7.05
C LEU A 53 -3.81 13.17 6.26
N ALA A 54 -2.79 13.68 6.95
CA ALA A 54 -1.66 14.30 6.31
C ALA A 54 -1.00 13.26 5.38
N GLN A 55 -1.43 13.19 4.12
CA GLN A 55 -0.67 12.60 3.05
C GLN A 55 0.51 13.56 2.80
N ALA A 56 1.48 13.54 3.71
CA ALA A 56 2.64 14.42 3.69
C ALA A 56 3.54 14.20 2.45
N SER A 57 3.18 13.29 1.53
CA SER A 57 4.00 12.94 0.37
C SER A 57 3.24 12.32 -0.81
N PHE A 58 1.90 12.28 -0.80
CA PHE A 58 1.17 11.74 -1.94
C PHE A 58 0.66 12.92 -2.76
N LEU A 59 1.12 13.00 -4.01
CA LEU A 59 0.56 13.89 -5.03
C LEU A 59 -0.97 13.87 -4.94
N ASP A 60 -1.62 15.02 -5.12
CA ASP A 60 -3.08 15.05 -5.31
C ASP A 60 -3.45 14.06 -6.44
N LEU A 61 -4.64 13.49 -6.42
CA LEU A 61 -5.05 12.48 -7.40
C LEU A 61 -4.88 13.00 -8.83
N ALA A 62 -5.19 14.28 -9.05
CA ALA A 62 -4.98 14.95 -10.33
C ALA A 62 -3.50 14.98 -10.73
N ASP A 63 -2.62 15.37 -9.80
CA ASP A 63 -1.17 15.43 -10.05
C ASP A 63 -0.58 14.03 -10.25
N TYR A 64 -1.07 13.02 -9.54
CA TYR A 64 -0.66 11.62 -9.71
C TYR A 64 -1.04 11.09 -11.10
N VAL A 65 -2.25 11.38 -11.57
CA VAL A 65 -2.71 11.00 -12.91
C VAL A 65 -1.87 11.70 -13.98
N ALA A 66 -1.65 13.01 -13.85
CA ALA A 66 -0.80 13.77 -14.77
C ALA A 66 0.63 13.20 -14.80
N TYR A 67 1.17 12.82 -13.65
CA TYR A 67 2.50 12.22 -13.55
C TYR A 67 2.58 10.85 -14.26
N GLN A 68 1.57 10.00 -14.11
CA GLN A 68 1.45 8.72 -14.81
C GLN A 68 1.39 8.90 -16.33
N GLU A 69 0.61 9.86 -16.83
CA GLU A 69 0.52 10.15 -18.26
C GLU A 69 1.87 10.60 -18.84
N ARG A 70 2.62 11.44 -18.12
CA ARG A 70 3.97 11.86 -18.55
C ARG A 70 4.95 10.69 -18.56
N LEU A 71 4.92 9.79 -17.57
CA LEU A 71 5.75 8.58 -17.57
C LEU A 71 5.46 7.70 -18.79
N GLN A 72 4.18 7.51 -19.14
CA GLN A 72 3.81 6.73 -20.32
C GLN A 72 4.31 7.37 -21.61
N ALA A 73 4.25 8.71 -21.73
CA ALA A 73 4.79 9.42 -22.89
C ALA A 73 6.31 9.23 -23.05
N VAL A 74 7.06 9.25 -21.94
CA VAL A 74 8.52 8.98 -21.93
C VAL A 74 8.81 7.53 -22.36
N GLU A 75 8.05 6.56 -21.85
CA GLU A 75 8.21 5.15 -22.24
C GLU A 75 7.92 4.92 -23.73
N GLN A 76 6.89 5.58 -24.28
CA GLN A 76 6.51 5.44 -25.68
C GLN A 76 7.53 6.09 -26.63
N GLN A 77 8.06 7.26 -26.29
CA GLN A 77 8.98 7.99 -27.17
C GLN A 77 10.42 7.45 -27.16
N LEU A 78 10.89 6.88 -26.04
CA LEU A 78 12.30 6.53 -25.89
C LEU A 78 12.61 5.01 -25.91
N GLY A 79 11.58 4.16 -26.01
CA GLY A 79 11.73 2.72 -26.24
C GLY A 79 12.24 1.91 -25.04
N LYS A 80 12.58 0.63 -25.29
CA LYS A 80 12.78 -0.39 -24.25
C LYS A 80 14.00 -0.15 -23.35
N GLU A 81 15.11 0.33 -23.90
CA GLU A 81 16.33 0.60 -23.13
C GLU A 81 16.17 1.77 -22.14
N VAL A 82 15.32 2.74 -22.48
CA VAL A 82 15.04 3.87 -21.61
C VAL A 82 14.09 3.51 -20.49
N LYS A 83 13.16 2.57 -20.72
CA LYS A 83 12.32 2.03 -19.65
C LYS A 83 13.15 1.42 -18.52
N GLU A 84 14.19 0.65 -18.84
CA GLU A 84 15.08 0.08 -17.83
C GLU A 84 15.86 1.14 -17.05
N LYS A 85 16.27 2.24 -17.71
CA LYS A 85 16.94 3.37 -17.05
C LYS A 85 15.96 4.18 -16.19
N LEU A 86 14.73 4.36 -16.65
CA LEU A 86 13.65 5.03 -15.93
C LEU A 86 13.27 4.25 -14.66
N ASP A 87 13.11 2.94 -14.76
CA ASP A 87 12.87 2.05 -13.61
C ASP A 87 13.99 2.15 -12.57
N LYS A 88 15.25 2.21 -13.03
CA LYS A 88 16.42 2.44 -12.15
C LYS A 88 16.36 3.80 -11.47
N VAL A 89 15.89 4.86 -12.16
CA VAL A 89 15.69 6.18 -11.55
C VAL A 89 14.60 6.13 -10.48
N ILE A 90 13.45 5.55 -10.78
CA ILE A 90 12.29 5.44 -9.86
C ILE A 90 12.68 4.65 -8.59
N ARG A 91 13.49 3.60 -8.73
CA ARG A 91 14.02 2.81 -7.60
C ARG A 91 15.14 3.49 -6.82
N GLY A 92 15.61 4.66 -7.25
CA GLY A 92 16.72 5.38 -6.62
C GLY A 92 18.11 4.79 -6.90
N GLU A 93 18.23 3.90 -7.89
CA GLU A 93 19.47 3.23 -8.23
C GLU A 93 20.47 4.16 -8.96
N ARG A 94 21.74 3.75 -8.98
CA ARG A 94 22.83 4.44 -9.69
C ARG A 94 23.11 3.75 -11.01
N PHE A 95 23.34 4.52 -12.07
CA PHE A 95 23.79 4.04 -13.37
C PHE A 95 24.59 5.11 -14.10
N GLU A 96 25.43 4.68 -15.05
CA GLU A 96 26.26 5.59 -15.85
C GLU A 96 25.40 6.50 -16.74
N GLY A 97 25.75 7.78 -16.79
CA GLY A 97 25.00 8.76 -17.57
C GLY A 97 23.66 9.18 -16.96
N LYS A 98 23.39 8.88 -15.68
CA LYS A 98 22.15 9.30 -14.99
C LYS A 98 21.86 10.79 -15.13
N LYS A 99 22.86 11.67 -14.99
CA LYS A 99 22.67 13.12 -15.15
C LYS A 99 22.22 13.49 -16.57
N ALA A 100 22.86 12.93 -17.59
CA ALA A 100 22.48 13.15 -18.98
C ALA A 100 21.08 12.60 -19.29
N PHE A 101 20.73 11.44 -18.71
CA PHE A 101 19.40 10.87 -18.81
C PHE A 101 18.34 11.74 -18.15
N LEU A 102 18.61 12.28 -16.95
CA LEU A 102 17.71 13.22 -16.27
C LEU A 102 17.50 14.49 -17.10
N THR A 103 18.56 15.06 -17.68
CA THR A 103 18.43 16.22 -18.59
C THR A 103 17.64 15.89 -19.86
N GLN A 104 17.68 14.64 -20.34
CA GLN A 104 16.89 14.20 -21.49
C GLN A 104 15.40 14.11 -21.17
N ILE A 105 15.03 13.66 -19.97
CA ILE A 105 13.62 13.51 -19.56
C ILE A 105 13.04 14.78 -18.92
N GLU A 106 13.88 15.71 -18.47
CA GLU A 106 13.48 16.98 -17.85
C GLU A 106 12.40 17.76 -18.63
N PRO A 107 12.46 17.87 -19.97
CA PRO A 107 11.41 18.56 -20.74
C PRO A 107 10.01 17.94 -20.62
N PHE A 108 9.91 16.65 -20.32
CA PHE A 108 8.62 15.95 -20.16
C PHE A 108 7.96 16.26 -18.81
N PHE A 109 8.74 16.76 -17.85
CA PHE A 109 8.28 17.07 -16.50
C PHE A 109 8.37 18.57 -16.20
N ALA A 110 8.51 19.43 -17.23
CA ALA A 110 8.59 20.88 -17.07
C ALA A 110 7.40 21.46 -16.28
N ASP A 111 6.21 20.88 -16.47
CA ASP A 111 4.98 21.27 -15.77
C ASP A 111 5.05 21.04 -14.24
N PHE A 112 5.95 20.15 -13.78
CA PHE A 112 6.18 19.87 -12.36
C PHE A 112 7.36 20.67 -11.77
N ASN A 113 8.19 21.29 -12.62
CA ASN A 113 9.32 22.14 -12.20
C ASN A 113 8.91 23.60 -11.92
N SER A 114 7.77 24.04 -12.43
CA SER A 114 7.18 25.33 -12.08
C SER A 114 6.50 25.23 -10.73
N ASN A 115 7.25 25.58 -9.68
CA ASN A 115 6.83 25.94 -8.32
C ASN A 115 5.33 25.87 -8.01
N TRP A 116 5.00 25.05 -7.01
CA TRP A 116 4.27 25.57 -5.85
C TRP A 116 5.24 26.40 -4.98
#